data_AF-A0A1Y4LJP5-F1
#
_entry.id   AF-A0A1Y4LJP5-F1
#
_cell.length_a   1.000
_cell.length_b   1.000
_cell.length_c   1.000
_cell.angle_alpha   90.00
_cell.angle_beta   90.00
_cell.angle_gamma   90.00
#
_symmetry.space_group_name_H-M   'P 1'
#
loop_
_entity.id
_entity.type
_entity.pdbx_description
1 polymer ?
#
loop_
_entity_poly.entity_id
_entity_poly.type
_entity_poly.pdbx_seq_one_letter_code
_entity_poly.pdbx_strand_id
1 'polypeptide(L)'
;MKQINLDDAALVPAAGHTSKGDQPKWQIRNRWYKADHMGYEALVECLVSSLLEKTNLQDFVSYEPIQILYRGRTLCGCVSKNFRGKDEMLVPLERLHRAYHGRGLAESIAALPETTDRIRYTVDFVESVTGLTGFGPYLSVILELDCLFLNEDRHTNNLAVVRNEKTGVYRFCPIFDNGLALLSDLNDYPLDNDVYHCIGRVQAKPFSLDFDEQADAANALYGSHLQCSFTRSDVTSILESFADFYPPEILSRVERVLFEQIRRYSIYF
;
A
#
# COMPACT_ATOMS: atom_id res chain seq x y z
N MET A 1 -7.66 24.69 -0.18
CA MET A 1 -8.05 23.26 -0.05
C MET A 1 -8.94 22.86 -1.22
N LYS A 2 -8.64 21.75 -1.94
CA LYS A 2 -9.52 21.23 -3.00
C LYS A 2 -10.70 20.48 -2.37
N GLN A 3 -11.89 20.58 -2.95
CA GLN A 3 -13.11 19.91 -2.48
C GLN A 3 -13.89 19.30 -3.65
N ILE A 4 -14.59 18.19 -3.41
CA ILE A 4 -15.52 17.55 -4.35
C ILE A 4 -16.80 17.09 -3.62
N ASN A 5 -17.97 17.21 -4.27
CA ASN A 5 -19.21 16.60 -3.78
C ASN A 5 -19.46 15.27 -4.51
N LEU A 6 -19.65 14.20 -3.74
CA LEU A 6 -19.87 12.83 -4.20
C LEU A 6 -21.22 12.25 -3.77
N ASP A 7 -22.17 13.07 -3.32
CA ASP A 7 -23.52 12.64 -2.89
C ASP A 7 -24.23 11.81 -3.97
N ASP A 8 -24.12 12.23 -5.22
CA ASP A 8 -24.75 11.56 -6.38
C ASP A 8 -23.84 10.50 -7.04
N ALA A 9 -22.62 10.31 -6.53
CA ALA A 9 -21.66 9.38 -7.11
C ALA A 9 -21.84 7.97 -6.52
N ALA A 10 -21.89 6.96 -7.40
CA ALA A 10 -21.95 5.57 -6.97
C ALA A 10 -20.63 5.15 -6.28
N LEU A 11 -20.75 4.59 -5.08
CA LEU A 11 -19.65 3.90 -4.42
C LEU A 11 -19.22 2.72 -5.26
N VAL A 12 -17.91 2.53 -5.39
CA VAL A 12 -17.37 1.29 -5.94
C VAL A 12 -17.59 0.20 -4.89
N PRO A 13 -18.26 -0.91 -5.24
CA PRO A 13 -18.48 -1.99 -4.30
C PRO A 13 -17.16 -2.51 -3.74
N ALA A 14 -17.15 -2.82 -2.45
CA ALA A 14 -16.13 -3.66 -1.86
C ALA A 14 -15.98 -4.94 -2.70
N ALA A 15 -14.78 -5.24 -3.16
CA ALA A 15 -14.53 -6.37 -4.05
C ALA A 15 -14.53 -7.70 -3.26
N GLY A 16 -15.59 -8.02 -2.51
CA GLY A 16 -15.88 -9.35 -1.95
C GLY A 16 -14.76 -10.06 -1.18
N HIS A 17 -13.73 -9.34 -0.75
CA HIS A 17 -12.52 -9.89 -0.15
C HIS A 17 -12.26 -9.15 1.15
N THR A 18 -12.07 -9.94 2.19
CA THR A 18 -12.02 -9.60 3.60
C THR A 18 -10.76 -8.80 3.97
N SER A 19 -10.64 -7.55 3.54
CA SER A 19 -9.76 -6.59 4.20
C SER A 19 -10.50 -5.92 5.37
N LYS A 20 -9.76 -5.38 6.33
CA LYS A 20 -10.35 -4.57 7.41
C LYS A 20 -11.04 -3.35 6.79
N GLY A 21 -12.33 -3.17 7.10
CA GLY A 21 -13.16 -2.00 6.84
C GLY A 21 -12.98 -1.33 5.47
N ASP A 22 -13.77 -1.72 4.47
CA ASP A 22 -13.71 -1.15 3.12
C ASP A 22 -13.80 0.38 3.13
N GLN A 23 -12.65 1.02 2.93
CA GLN A 23 -12.55 2.46 2.72
C GLN A 23 -13.52 2.89 1.61
N PRO A 24 -14.34 3.94 1.78
CA PRO A 24 -15.20 4.45 0.72
C PRO A 24 -14.38 4.91 -0.49
N LYS A 25 -14.65 4.32 -1.66
CA LYS A 25 -13.94 4.62 -2.92
C LYS A 25 -14.94 4.95 -4.03
N TRP A 26 -14.60 5.94 -4.84
CA TRP A 26 -15.35 6.34 -6.03
C TRP A 26 -14.42 6.42 -7.24
N GLN A 27 -14.93 6.04 -8.40
CA GLN A 27 -14.25 6.27 -9.67
C GLN A 27 -15.07 7.26 -10.51
N ILE A 28 -14.53 8.47 -10.70
CA ILE A 28 -15.15 9.48 -11.57
C ILE A 28 -14.21 9.77 -12.73
N ARG A 29 -14.70 9.51 -13.94
CA ARG A 29 -13.90 9.61 -15.17
C ARG A 29 -12.62 8.77 -15.01
N ASN A 30 -11.45 9.40 -15.16
CA ASN A 30 -10.14 8.74 -15.03
C ASN A 30 -9.46 9.03 -13.68
N ARG A 31 -10.23 9.23 -12.61
CA ARG A 31 -9.72 9.47 -11.26
C ARG A 31 -10.38 8.57 -10.22
N TRP A 32 -9.59 8.22 -9.22
CA TRP A 32 -10.03 7.55 -8.01
C TRP A 32 -10.07 8.53 -6.86
N TYR A 33 -11.13 8.47 -6.08
CA TYR A 33 -11.31 9.21 -4.83
C TYR A 33 -11.46 8.20 -3.72
N LYS A 34 -10.68 8.36 -2.64
CA LYS A 34 -10.76 7.52 -1.45
C LYS A 34 -10.97 8.46 -0.24
N ALA A 35 -11.96 8.18 0.60
CA ALA A 35 -12.18 8.95 1.83
C ALA A 35 -11.57 8.21 3.03
N ASP A 36 -11.14 8.93 4.05
CA ASP A 36 -10.81 8.33 5.34
C ASP A 36 -12.02 7.59 5.92
N HIS A 37 -11.74 6.50 6.62
CA HIS A 37 -12.79 5.67 7.21
C HIS A 37 -12.44 5.23 8.63
N MET A 38 -11.28 4.62 8.80
CA MET A 38 -10.82 4.05 10.07
C MET A 38 -9.85 4.98 10.81
N GLY A 39 -9.27 5.96 10.12
CA GLY A 39 -8.46 6.99 10.76
C GLY A 39 -7.98 8.04 9.77
N TYR A 40 -6.74 7.91 9.32
CA TYR A 40 -6.06 8.90 8.48
C TYR A 40 -5.43 8.28 7.22
N GLU A 41 -6.13 7.37 6.58
CA GLU A 41 -5.64 6.61 5.42
C GLU A 41 -5.19 7.50 4.25
N ALA A 42 -5.92 8.58 3.96
CA ALA A 42 -5.61 9.52 2.90
C ALA A 42 -4.36 10.37 3.20
N LEU A 43 -4.11 10.70 4.47
CA LEU A 43 -2.84 11.34 4.88
C LEU A 43 -1.67 10.44 4.51
N VAL A 44 -1.75 9.14 4.84
CA VAL A 44 -0.69 8.18 4.58
C VAL A 44 -0.51 7.95 3.07
N GLU A 45 -1.58 7.79 2.30
CA GLU A 45 -1.48 7.66 0.84
C GLU A 45 -0.76 8.84 0.19
N CYS A 46 -1.10 10.07 0.61
CA CYS A 46 -0.47 11.27 0.07
C CYS A 46 0.98 11.44 0.55
N LEU A 47 1.27 11.19 1.83
CA LEU A 47 2.62 11.26 2.38
C LEU A 47 3.53 10.22 1.72
N VAL A 48 3.13 8.95 1.71
CA VAL A 48 3.93 7.87 1.14
C VAL A 48 4.20 8.14 -0.33
N SER A 49 3.18 8.45 -1.14
CA SER A 49 3.40 8.73 -2.56
C SER A 49 4.28 9.96 -2.82
N SER A 50 4.21 10.99 -1.98
CA SER A 50 5.11 12.15 -2.06
C SER A 50 6.56 11.80 -1.71
N LEU A 51 6.77 10.87 -0.76
CA LEU A 51 8.11 10.39 -0.41
C LEU A 51 8.68 9.44 -1.47
N LEU A 52 7.83 8.65 -2.15
CA LEU A 52 8.25 7.79 -3.27
C LEU A 52 8.87 8.59 -4.42
N GLU A 53 8.45 9.84 -4.66
CA GLU A 53 9.10 10.76 -5.62
C GLU A 53 10.56 11.07 -5.29
N LYS A 54 10.98 10.82 -4.05
CA LYS A 54 12.35 10.98 -3.55
C LYS A 54 13.04 9.63 -3.33
N THR A 55 12.65 8.60 -4.08
CA THR A 55 13.32 7.29 -4.10
C THR A 55 13.87 6.98 -5.51
N ASN A 56 14.56 5.85 -5.66
CA ASN A 56 14.95 5.34 -6.97
C ASN A 56 13.79 4.71 -7.79
N LEU A 57 12.57 4.71 -7.27
CA LEU A 57 11.41 4.09 -7.90
C LEU A 57 10.78 5.01 -8.96
N GLN A 58 10.19 4.40 -10.00
CA GLN A 58 9.59 5.13 -11.12
C GLN A 58 8.10 4.84 -11.32
N ASP A 59 7.60 3.69 -10.84
CA ASP A 59 6.23 3.24 -11.11
C ASP A 59 5.43 3.11 -9.80
N PHE A 60 4.78 4.20 -9.43
CA PHE A 60 3.90 4.30 -8.26
C PHE A 60 2.76 5.28 -8.53
N VAL A 61 1.70 5.20 -7.73
CA VAL A 61 0.53 6.07 -7.84
C VAL A 61 0.70 7.30 -6.96
N SER A 62 0.71 8.49 -7.56
CA SER A 62 0.66 9.77 -6.82
C SER A 62 -0.75 10.08 -6.32
N TYR A 63 -0.85 10.55 -5.08
CA TYR A 63 -2.08 10.98 -4.45
C TYR A 63 -2.02 12.45 -4.03
N GLU A 64 -3.13 13.17 -4.17
CA GLU A 64 -3.29 14.54 -3.68
C GLU A 64 -4.40 14.60 -2.63
N PRO A 65 -4.28 15.43 -1.57
CA PRO A 65 -5.32 15.58 -0.58
C PRO A 65 -6.54 16.33 -1.10
N ILE A 66 -7.74 15.91 -0.67
CA ILE A 66 -9.01 16.51 -1.05
C ILE A 66 -10.04 16.38 0.07
N GLN A 67 -10.95 17.35 0.19
CA GLN A 67 -12.15 17.21 1.01
C GLN A 67 -13.30 16.61 0.18
N ILE A 68 -13.91 15.56 0.69
CA ILE A 68 -15.03 14.86 0.06
C ILE A 68 -16.31 15.19 0.83
N LEU A 69 -17.24 15.88 0.19
CA LEU A 69 -18.60 16.03 0.70
C LEU A 69 -19.41 14.80 0.28
N TYR A 70 -19.87 14.02 1.26
CA TYR A 70 -20.67 12.82 1.04
C TYR A 70 -21.65 12.58 2.19
N ARG A 71 -22.92 12.38 1.86
CA ARG A 71 -24.07 12.20 2.77
C ARG A 71 -24.14 13.27 3.86
N GLY A 72 -23.94 14.53 3.44
CA GLY A 72 -23.97 15.69 4.34
C GLY A 72 -22.79 15.79 5.32
N ARG A 73 -21.73 14.99 5.13
CA ARG A 73 -20.49 15.05 5.90
C ARG A 73 -19.33 15.49 5.01
N THR A 74 -18.41 16.25 5.58
CA THR A 74 -17.13 16.58 4.95
C THR A 74 -16.08 15.62 5.50
N LEU A 75 -15.48 14.83 4.63
CA LEU A 75 -14.50 13.80 4.93
C LEU A 75 -13.15 14.20 4.34
N CYS A 76 -12.06 13.98 5.09
CA CYS A 76 -10.74 13.98 4.50
C CYS A 76 -10.59 12.80 3.53
N GLY A 77 -9.82 12.99 2.47
CA GLY A 77 -9.66 11.99 1.44
C GLY A 77 -8.48 12.31 0.53
N CYS A 78 -8.21 11.39 -0.38
CA CYS A 78 -7.19 11.53 -1.41
C CYS A 78 -7.75 11.26 -2.79
N VAL A 79 -7.09 11.83 -3.80
CA VAL A 79 -7.42 11.62 -5.21
C VAL A 79 -6.18 11.19 -5.98
N SER A 80 -6.34 10.23 -6.88
CA SER A 80 -5.29 9.81 -7.82
C SER A 80 -5.82 9.68 -9.24
N LYS A 81 -4.92 9.69 -10.21
CA LYS A 81 -5.24 9.27 -11.58
C LYS A 81 -5.43 7.75 -11.60
N ASN A 82 -6.39 7.28 -12.38
CA ASN A 82 -6.50 5.85 -12.66
C ASN A 82 -5.29 5.42 -13.51
N PHE A 83 -4.46 4.54 -12.96
CA PHE A 83 -3.26 4.02 -13.60
C PHE A 83 -3.54 2.92 -14.64
N ARG A 84 -4.80 2.44 -14.70
CA ARG A 84 -5.24 1.45 -15.68
C ARG A 84 -5.64 2.12 -16.98
N GLY A 85 -5.14 1.61 -18.08
CA GLY A 85 -5.60 1.90 -19.44
C GLY A 85 -7.03 1.39 -19.69
N LYS A 86 -7.60 1.81 -20.82
CA LYS A 86 -9.00 1.51 -21.22
C LYS A 86 -9.34 0.01 -21.20
N ASP A 87 -8.40 -0.84 -21.61
CA ASP A 87 -8.58 -2.28 -21.74
C ASP A 87 -7.79 -3.05 -20.66
N GLU A 88 -7.36 -2.38 -19.59
CA GLU A 88 -6.55 -2.98 -18.54
C GLU A 88 -7.38 -3.33 -17.29
N MET A 89 -7.12 -4.51 -16.76
CA MET A 89 -7.69 -5.02 -15.52
C MET A 89 -6.58 -5.18 -14.48
N LEU A 90 -6.87 -4.75 -13.24
CA LEU A 90 -6.06 -5.10 -12.09
C LEU A 90 -6.39 -6.55 -11.70
N VAL A 91 -5.37 -7.40 -11.62
CA VAL A 91 -5.52 -8.81 -11.25
C VAL A 91 -4.75 -9.06 -9.95
N PRO A 92 -5.43 -9.09 -8.79
CA PRO A 92 -4.80 -9.47 -7.53
C PRO A 92 -4.20 -10.87 -7.63
N LEU A 93 -3.04 -11.08 -6.99
CA LEU A 93 -2.36 -12.38 -7.05
C LEU A 93 -3.20 -13.50 -6.45
N GLU A 94 -3.98 -13.19 -5.43
CA GLU A 94 -4.98 -14.10 -4.86
C GLU A 94 -5.96 -14.65 -5.92
N ARG A 95 -6.46 -13.75 -6.78
CA ARG A 95 -7.39 -14.10 -7.86
C ARG A 95 -6.67 -14.78 -9.02
N LEU A 96 -5.47 -14.31 -9.37
CA LEU A 96 -4.64 -14.91 -10.41
C LEU A 96 -4.36 -16.38 -10.06
N HIS A 97 -3.91 -16.65 -8.84
CA HIS A 97 -3.62 -18.00 -8.38
C HIS A 97 -4.87 -18.89 -8.39
N ARG A 98 -6.02 -18.37 -7.95
CA ARG A 98 -7.29 -19.11 -8.01
C ARG A 98 -7.70 -19.48 -9.43
N ALA A 99 -7.44 -18.61 -10.42
CA ALA A 99 -7.76 -18.89 -11.82
C ALA A 99 -6.93 -20.04 -12.42
N TYR A 100 -5.69 -20.25 -11.96
CA TYR A 100 -4.79 -21.26 -12.53
C TYR A 100 -4.71 -22.56 -11.71
N HIS A 101 -4.87 -22.48 -10.38
CA HIS A 101 -4.74 -23.62 -9.47
C HIS A 101 -6.02 -23.99 -8.73
N GLY A 102 -7.12 -23.26 -8.94
CA GLY A 102 -8.41 -23.53 -8.30
C GLY A 102 -8.50 -23.14 -6.82
N ARG A 103 -7.43 -22.60 -6.23
CA ARG A 103 -7.35 -22.19 -4.81
C ARG A 103 -6.64 -20.86 -4.63
N GLY A 104 -6.79 -20.23 -3.47
CA GLY A 104 -6.15 -18.94 -3.16
C GLY A 104 -4.62 -19.00 -3.10
N LEU A 105 -3.96 -17.85 -3.32
CA LEU A 105 -2.51 -17.76 -3.11
C LEU A 105 -2.20 -17.84 -1.62
N ALA A 106 -2.98 -17.15 -0.79
CA ALA A 106 -2.80 -17.14 0.67
C ALA A 106 -2.85 -18.58 1.25
N GLU A 107 -3.79 -19.39 0.79
CA GLU A 107 -3.88 -20.82 1.17
C GLU A 107 -2.62 -21.60 0.77
N SER A 108 -2.10 -21.34 -0.43
CA SER A 108 -0.97 -22.08 -0.98
C SER A 108 0.35 -21.73 -0.28
N ILE A 109 0.59 -20.45 0.03
CA ILE A 109 1.78 -20.02 0.77
C ILE A 109 1.70 -20.44 2.25
N ALA A 110 0.52 -20.46 2.86
CA ALA A 110 0.35 -20.90 4.25
C ALA A 110 0.75 -22.37 4.46
N ALA A 111 0.68 -23.20 3.40
CA ALA A 111 1.10 -24.60 3.45
C ALA A 111 2.63 -24.80 3.34
N LEU A 112 3.40 -23.75 3.02
CA LEU A 112 4.85 -23.82 2.90
C LEU A 112 5.50 -23.45 4.24
N PRO A 113 6.56 -24.15 4.67
CA PRO A 113 7.14 -23.99 6.00
C PRO A 113 7.92 -22.67 6.13
N GLU A 114 8.82 -22.40 5.19
CA GLU A 114 9.78 -21.30 5.29
C GLU A 114 9.30 -20.06 4.53
N THR A 115 9.59 -18.88 5.07
CA THR A 115 9.29 -17.59 4.41
C THR A 115 9.96 -17.46 3.05
N THR A 116 11.19 -17.96 2.90
CA THR A 116 11.90 -18.02 1.62
C THR A 116 11.19 -18.91 0.59
N ASP A 117 10.62 -20.04 1.01
CA ASP A 117 9.86 -20.93 0.13
C ASP A 117 8.56 -20.26 -0.34
N ARG A 118 7.87 -19.55 0.56
CA ARG A 118 6.64 -18.79 0.26
C ARG A 118 6.88 -17.69 -0.77
N ILE A 119 7.97 -16.94 -0.60
CA ILE A 119 8.37 -15.87 -1.52
C ILE A 119 8.77 -16.47 -2.87
N ARG A 120 9.67 -17.46 -2.89
CA ARG A 120 10.12 -18.11 -4.13
C ARG A 120 8.95 -18.71 -4.91
N TYR A 121 8.06 -19.43 -4.23
CA TYR A 121 6.84 -19.97 -4.84
C TYR A 121 6.00 -18.88 -5.51
N THR A 122 5.81 -17.75 -4.84
CA THR A 122 5.01 -16.64 -5.37
C THR A 122 5.65 -16.02 -6.60
N VAL A 123 6.98 -15.79 -6.57
CA VAL A 123 7.72 -15.26 -7.72
C VAL A 123 7.65 -16.22 -8.90
N ASP A 124 7.99 -17.50 -8.70
CA ASP A 124 7.96 -18.52 -9.75
C ASP A 124 6.56 -18.67 -10.36
N PHE A 125 5.51 -18.63 -9.52
CA PHE A 125 4.13 -18.65 -9.96
C PHE A 125 3.80 -17.44 -10.85
N VAL A 126 4.12 -16.22 -10.41
CA VAL A 126 3.79 -15.01 -11.18
C VAL A 126 4.55 -14.99 -12.50
N GLU A 127 5.85 -15.25 -12.49
CA GLU A 127 6.66 -15.22 -13.71
C GLU A 127 6.23 -16.30 -14.71
N SER A 128 5.93 -17.51 -14.24
CA SER A 128 5.47 -18.61 -15.11
C SER A 128 4.10 -18.36 -15.75
N VAL A 129 3.16 -17.74 -15.02
CA VAL A 129 1.80 -17.49 -15.50
C VAL A 129 1.69 -16.24 -16.36
N THR A 130 2.44 -15.20 -16.01
CA THR A 130 2.32 -13.88 -16.66
C THR A 130 3.35 -13.66 -17.77
N GLY A 131 4.45 -14.42 -17.77
CA GLY A 131 5.60 -14.19 -18.63
C GLY A 131 6.42 -12.94 -18.26
N LEU A 132 6.11 -12.30 -17.13
CA LEU A 132 6.93 -11.21 -16.60
C LEU A 132 8.27 -11.76 -16.10
N THR A 133 9.32 -10.98 -16.26
CA THR A 133 10.65 -11.26 -15.71
C THR A 133 11.04 -10.16 -14.74
N GLY A 134 11.62 -10.51 -13.60
CA GLY A 134 12.04 -9.55 -12.58
C GLY A 134 10.97 -9.28 -11.53
N PHE A 135 10.02 -10.20 -11.35
CA PHE A 135 9.01 -10.07 -10.28
C PHE A 135 9.64 -10.20 -8.88
N GLY A 136 10.73 -10.98 -8.74
CA GLY A 136 11.51 -11.08 -7.50
C GLY A 136 11.99 -9.71 -6.98
N PRO A 137 12.83 -8.97 -7.74
CA PRO A 137 13.25 -7.61 -7.38
C PRO A 137 12.09 -6.64 -7.11
N TYR A 138 11.03 -6.70 -7.92
CA TYR A 138 9.81 -5.91 -7.70
C TYR A 138 9.17 -6.21 -6.33
N LEU A 139 9.06 -7.49 -5.97
CA LEU A 139 8.52 -7.92 -4.68
C LEU A 139 9.44 -7.53 -3.52
N SER A 140 10.76 -7.64 -3.67
CA SER A 140 11.72 -7.14 -2.66
C SER A 140 11.46 -5.68 -2.33
N VAL A 141 11.35 -4.81 -3.34
CA VAL A 141 11.06 -3.37 -3.13
C VAL A 141 9.77 -3.16 -2.35
N ILE A 142 8.71 -3.90 -2.67
CA ILE A 142 7.43 -3.76 -1.94
C ILE A 142 7.60 -4.12 -0.47
N LEU A 143 8.28 -5.22 -0.16
CA LEU A 143 8.51 -5.65 1.22
C LEU A 143 9.43 -4.67 1.98
N GLU A 144 10.45 -4.12 1.32
CA GLU A 144 11.31 -3.06 1.88
C GLU A 144 10.52 -1.78 2.20
N LEU A 145 9.59 -1.40 1.32
CA LEU A 145 8.70 -0.26 1.57
C LEU A 145 7.73 -0.54 2.72
N ASP A 146 7.19 -1.75 2.81
CA ASP A 146 6.28 -2.12 3.88
C ASP A 146 7.00 -2.11 5.25
N CYS A 147 8.29 -2.49 5.29
CA CYS A 147 9.16 -2.24 6.45
C CYS A 147 9.28 -0.74 6.75
N LEU A 148 9.71 0.07 5.77
CA LEU A 148 9.97 1.48 5.97
C LEU A 148 8.73 2.28 6.39
N PHE A 149 7.56 1.93 5.86
CA PHE A 149 6.31 2.62 6.15
C PHE A 149 5.42 1.92 7.18
N LEU A 150 5.84 0.76 7.69
CA LEU A 150 5.07 -0.03 8.65
C LEU A 150 3.67 -0.37 8.10
N ASN A 151 3.62 -0.91 6.88
CA ASN A 151 2.36 -1.23 6.20
C ASN A 151 1.87 -2.64 6.56
N GLU A 152 0.75 -2.71 7.28
CA GLU A 152 0.24 -3.98 7.81
C GLU A 152 -0.67 -4.74 6.86
N ASP A 153 -1.06 -4.12 5.74
CA ASP A 153 -2.11 -4.64 4.87
C ASP A 153 -1.59 -5.12 3.51
N ARG A 154 -0.31 -5.49 3.41
CA ARG A 154 0.22 -6.16 2.22
C ARG A 154 -0.19 -7.65 2.15
N HIS A 155 -1.48 -7.92 2.04
CA HIS A 155 -1.98 -9.27 1.79
C HIS A 155 -1.99 -9.63 0.29
N THR A 156 -2.25 -10.89 -0.06
CA THR A 156 -2.24 -11.38 -1.46
C THR A 156 -3.26 -10.69 -2.39
N ASN A 157 -4.25 -9.97 -1.86
CA ASN A 157 -5.14 -9.11 -2.65
C ASN A 157 -4.56 -7.71 -2.96
N ASN A 158 -3.55 -7.27 -2.21
CA ASN A 158 -2.84 -5.98 -2.36
C ASN A 158 -1.49 -6.15 -3.08
N LEU A 159 -1.19 -7.38 -3.51
CA LEU A 159 -0.21 -7.68 -4.54
C LEU A 159 -0.97 -7.98 -5.83
N ALA A 160 -0.58 -7.36 -6.94
CA ALA A 160 -1.32 -7.47 -8.19
C ALA A 160 -0.41 -7.30 -9.41
N VAL A 161 -0.91 -7.78 -10.54
CA VAL A 161 -0.41 -7.45 -11.88
C VAL A 161 -1.51 -6.75 -12.66
N VAL A 162 -1.14 -6.04 -13.72
CA VAL A 162 -2.11 -5.45 -14.65
C VAL A 162 -2.13 -6.27 -15.93
N ARG A 163 -3.32 -6.70 -16.35
CA ARG A 163 -3.52 -7.46 -17.58
C ARG A 163 -4.26 -6.62 -18.60
N ASN A 164 -3.77 -6.55 -19.83
CA ASN A 164 -4.55 -6.04 -20.95
C ASN A 164 -5.52 -7.14 -21.43
N GLU A 165 -6.82 -6.89 -21.32
CA GLU A 165 -7.84 -7.88 -21.62
C GLU A 165 -7.95 -8.21 -23.12
N LYS A 166 -7.49 -7.32 -24.01
CA LYS A 166 -7.50 -7.57 -25.46
C LYS A 166 -6.30 -8.38 -25.93
N THR A 167 -5.11 -8.06 -25.43
CA THR A 167 -3.86 -8.71 -25.88
C THR A 167 -3.46 -9.89 -24.99
N GLY A 168 -3.99 -9.95 -23.76
CA GLY A 168 -3.59 -10.91 -22.75
C GLY A 168 -2.24 -10.64 -22.10
N VAL A 169 -1.56 -9.55 -22.49
CA VAL A 169 -0.24 -9.17 -21.99
C VAL A 169 -0.35 -8.62 -20.57
N TYR A 170 0.60 -9.02 -19.72
CA TYR A 170 0.74 -8.53 -18.36
C TYR A 170 1.82 -7.45 -18.26
N ARG A 171 1.69 -6.58 -17.26
CA ARG A 171 2.73 -5.67 -16.78
C ARG A 171 2.71 -5.59 -15.26
N PHE A 172 3.78 -5.09 -14.66
CA PHE A 172 3.82 -4.80 -13.24
C PHE A 172 2.73 -3.80 -12.86
N CYS A 173 2.16 -3.99 -11.67
CA CYS A 173 1.28 -3.02 -11.07
C CYS A 173 2.13 -1.90 -10.44
N PRO A 174 1.81 -0.62 -10.67
CA PRO A 174 2.44 0.47 -9.94
C PRO A 174 2.24 0.28 -8.44
N ILE A 175 3.17 0.71 -7.61
CA ILE A 175 3.02 0.64 -6.15
C ILE A 175 1.87 1.56 -5.72
N PHE A 176 0.92 1.02 -4.94
CA PHE A 176 -0.32 1.71 -4.55
C PHE A 176 -0.92 1.09 -3.28
N ASP A 177 -1.95 1.75 -2.74
CA ASP A 177 -2.76 1.30 -1.59
C ASP A 177 -1.91 1.13 -0.32
N ASN A 178 -1.28 2.23 0.12
CA ASN A 178 -0.49 2.27 1.36
C ASN A 178 -1.28 2.89 2.52
N GLY A 179 -2.61 3.00 2.38
CA GLY A 179 -3.48 3.68 3.34
C GLY A 179 -3.53 3.06 4.73
N LEU A 180 -3.13 1.79 4.88
CA LEU A 180 -3.00 1.07 6.18
C LEU A 180 -1.54 0.90 6.61
N ALA A 181 -0.78 1.99 6.47
CA ALA A 181 0.58 2.10 6.98
C ALA A 181 0.65 3.18 8.08
N LEU A 182 1.78 3.29 8.77
CA LEU A 182 2.03 4.35 9.76
C LEU A 182 0.94 4.46 10.85
N LEU A 183 0.36 3.32 11.25
CA LEU A 183 -0.67 3.18 12.28
C LEU A 183 -1.98 3.94 12.00
N SER A 184 -2.36 4.07 10.71
CA SER A 184 -3.53 4.84 10.29
C SER A 184 -4.88 4.28 10.71
N ASP A 185 -4.98 2.99 11.02
CA ASP A 185 -6.21 2.39 11.57
C ASP A 185 -6.32 2.69 13.07
N LEU A 186 -7.17 3.66 13.42
CA LEU A 186 -7.36 4.04 14.82
C LEU A 186 -8.21 3.05 15.61
N ASN A 187 -8.85 2.06 14.95
CA ASN A 187 -9.53 0.98 15.66
C ASN A 187 -8.52 0.00 16.28
N ASP A 188 -7.47 -0.33 15.53
CA ASP A 188 -6.40 -1.22 16.01
C ASP A 188 -5.35 -0.46 16.83
N TYR A 189 -5.06 0.78 16.45
CA TYR A 189 -4.05 1.64 17.06
C TYR A 189 -4.63 2.98 17.54
N PRO A 190 -5.48 2.98 18.59
CA PRO A 190 -5.98 4.19 19.22
C PRO A 190 -4.92 5.25 19.52
N LEU A 191 -5.30 6.53 19.43
CA LEU A 191 -4.38 7.68 19.61
C LEU A 191 -3.81 7.79 21.03
N ASP A 192 -4.55 7.30 22.03
CA ASP A 192 -4.16 7.30 23.45
C ASP A 192 -3.16 6.20 23.82
N ASN A 193 -2.97 5.20 22.95
CA ASN A 193 -1.96 4.18 23.14
C ASN A 193 -0.55 4.71 22.87
N ASP A 194 0.44 4.20 23.62
CA ASP A 194 1.84 4.49 23.36
C ASP A 194 2.24 4.06 21.94
N VAL A 195 2.86 4.98 21.20
CA VAL A 195 3.17 4.77 19.80
C VAL A 195 4.17 3.63 19.58
N TYR A 196 5.15 3.46 20.47
CA TYR A 196 6.15 2.38 20.31
C TYR A 196 5.54 1.02 20.64
N HIS A 197 4.62 0.97 21.60
CA HIS A 197 3.80 -0.21 21.82
C HIS A 197 2.93 -0.55 20.59
N CYS A 198 2.32 0.44 19.93
CA CYS A 198 1.59 0.22 18.68
C CYS A 198 2.50 -0.31 17.56
N ILE A 199 3.68 0.30 17.36
CA ILE A 199 4.67 -0.14 16.36
C ILE A 199 5.04 -1.61 16.58
N GLY A 200 5.31 -2.01 17.82
CA GLY A 200 5.68 -3.38 18.15
C GLY A 200 4.55 -4.43 18.01
N ARG A 201 3.30 -3.98 17.81
CA ARG A 201 2.15 -4.86 17.61
C ARG A 201 1.80 -5.08 16.14
N VAL A 202 2.32 -4.25 15.23
CA VAL A 202 2.02 -4.37 13.81
C VAL A 202 2.59 -5.68 13.28
N GLN A 203 1.77 -6.44 12.56
CA GLN A 203 2.17 -7.69 11.93
C GLN A 203 2.22 -7.51 10.42
N ALA A 204 3.29 -8.02 9.84
CA ALA A 204 3.46 -8.05 8.40
C ALA A 204 2.58 -9.13 7.75
N LYS A 205 2.42 -9.02 6.43
CA LYS A 205 1.77 -9.98 5.55
C LYS A 205 2.52 -9.98 4.20
N PRO A 206 2.36 -10.99 3.32
CA PRO A 206 1.60 -12.22 3.52
C PRO A 206 2.49 -13.44 3.86
N PHE A 207 3.82 -13.31 3.83
CA PHE A 207 4.74 -14.44 3.92
C PHE A 207 5.22 -14.73 5.34
N SER A 208 5.32 -13.72 6.20
CA SER A 208 5.55 -13.85 7.65
C SER A 208 4.78 -12.74 8.39
N LEU A 209 4.64 -12.89 9.71
CA LEU A 209 4.13 -11.86 10.60
C LEU A 209 5.20 -10.82 10.97
N ASP A 210 6.46 -11.11 10.67
CA ASP A 210 7.59 -10.20 10.92
C ASP A 210 8.04 -9.51 9.61
N PHE A 211 8.28 -8.20 9.69
CA PHE A 211 8.71 -7.39 8.54
C PHE A 211 10.13 -7.71 8.11
N ASP A 212 11.05 -7.83 9.07
CA ASP A 212 12.47 -8.06 8.81
C ASP A 212 12.65 -9.47 8.21
N GLU A 213 11.93 -10.48 8.71
CA GLU A 213 11.98 -11.83 8.16
C GLU A 213 11.59 -11.88 6.67
N GLN A 214 10.53 -11.18 6.26
CA GLN A 214 10.12 -11.17 4.85
C GLN A 214 11.09 -10.40 3.97
N ALA A 215 11.52 -9.21 4.41
CA ALA A 215 12.45 -8.38 3.65
C ALA A 215 13.82 -9.05 3.51
N ASP A 216 14.36 -9.62 4.59
CA ASP A 216 15.64 -10.34 4.56
C ASP A 216 15.56 -11.59 3.69
N ALA A 217 14.47 -12.35 3.76
CA ALA A 217 14.25 -13.51 2.90
C ALA A 217 14.16 -13.13 1.41
N ALA A 218 13.43 -12.06 1.07
CA ALA A 218 13.35 -11.55 -0.29
C ALA A 218 14.71 -11.03 -0.77
N ASN A 219 15.43 -10.28 0.07
CA ASN A 219 16.73 -9.71 -0.24
C ASN A 219 17.80 -10.78 -0.42
N ALA A 220 17.75 -11.87 0.35
CA ALA A 220 18.64 -13.01 0.17
C ALA A 220 18.39 -13.74 -1.18
N LEU A 221 17.14 -13.80 -1.64
CA LEU A 221 16.78 -14.46 -2.90
C LEU A 221 17.00 -13.57 -4.14
N TYR A 222 16.67 -12.29 -4.05
CA TYR A 222 16.53 -11.40 -5.21
C TYR A 222 17.28 -10.07 -5.08
N GLY A 223 17.98 -9.83 -3.97
CA GLY A 223 18.69 -8.59 -3.67
C GLY A 223 17.81 -7.52 -3.03
N SER A 224 18.49 -6.52 -2.45
CA SER A 224 17.90 -5.30 -1.89
C SER A 224 18.01 -4.17 -2.91
N HIS A 225 16.93 -3.42 -3.14
CA HIS A 225 16.85 -2.49 -4.27
C HIS A 225 16.33 -1.10 -3.92
N LEU A 226 15.64 -0.92 -2.78
CA LEU A 226 15.13 0.38 -2.37
C LEU A 226 16.27 1.34 -1.99
N GLN A 227 16.24 2.54 -2.58
CA GLN A 227 17.11 3.66 -2.22
C GLN A 227 16.28 4.92 -2.03
N CYS A 228 16.40 5.54 -0.86
CA CYS A 228 15.69 6.73 -0.45
C CYS A 228 16.65 7.93 -0.42
N SER A 229 16.16 9.09 -0.86
CA SER A 229 16.91 10.35 -0.86
C SER A 229 16.21 11.46 -0.06
N PHE A 230 15.05 11.16 0.53
CA PHE A 230 14.36 12.10 1.40
C PHE A 230 14.98 12.12 2.80
N THR A 231 14.85 13.27 3.44
CA THR A 231 15.33 13.53 4.79
C THR A 231 14.16 13.66 5.77
N ARG A 232 14.47 13.68 7.07
CA ARG A 232 13.48 14.03 8.09
C ARG A 232 12.84 15.40 7.85
N SER A 233 13.59 16.36 7.32
CA SER A 233 13.06 17.68 6.98
C SER A 233 12.04 17.64 5.84
N ASP A 234 12.22 16.74 4.87
CA ASP A 234 11.25 16.54 3.80
C ASP A 234 9.94 15.98 4.36
N VAL A 235 10.02 15.01 5.27
CA VAL A 235 8.84 14.44 5.96
C VAL A 235 8.08 15.53 6.72
N THR A 236 8.76 16.31 7.56
CA THR A 236 8.13 17.41 8.32
C THR A 236 7.48 18.42 7.38
N SER A 237 8.17 18.84 6.31
CA SER A 237 7.65 19.81 5.34
C SER A 237 6.41 19.30 4.61
N ILE A 238 6.38 18.00 4.26
CA ILE A 238 5.20 17.39 3.64
C ILE A 238 4.04 17.39 4.65
N LEU A 239 4.26 16.95 5.90
CA LEU A 239 3.22 16.90 6.94
C LEU A 239 2.65 18.28 7.29
N GLU A 240 3.48 19.32 7.33
CA GLU A 240 3.03 20.71 7.53
C GLU A 240 1.99 21.15 6.48
N SER A 241 2.08 20.64 5.25
CA SER A 241 1.10 20.94 4.20
C SER A 241 -0.30 20.32 4.45
N PHE A 242 -0.41 19.41 5.43
CA PHE A 242 -1.66 18.77 5.84
C PHE A 242 -2.28 19.38 7.11
N ALA A 243 -1.71 20.46 7.66
CA ALA A 243 -2.19 21.11 8.89
C ALA A 243 -3.66 21.58 8.82
N ASP A 244 -4.15 21.92 7.61
CA ASP A 244 -5.56 22.29 7.43
C ASP A 244 -6.50 21.07 7.32
N PHE A 245 -5.97 19.87 7.09
CA PHE A 245 -6.75 18.64 6.90
C PHE A 245 -6.83 17.77 8.15
N TYR A 246 -5.76 17.72 8.94
CA TYR A 246 -5.64 16.82 10.09
C TYR A 246 -5.20 17.56 11.35
N PRO A 247 -5.68 17.13 12.53
CA PRO A 247 -5.25 17.71 13.79
C PRO A 247 -3.76 17.48 14.05
N PRO A 248 -3.08 18.38 14.81
CA PRO A 248 -1.65 18.27 15.09
C PRO A 248 -1.23 16.95 15.75
N GLU A 249 -2.11 16.32 16.53
CA GLU A 249 -1.85 15.03 17.17
C GLU A 249 -1.62 13.90 16.17
N ILE A 250 -2.39 13.87 15.07
CA ILE A 250 -2.26 12.87 14.00
C ILE A 250 -0.97 13.12 13.23
N LEU A 251 -0.69 14.38 12.87
CA LEU A 251 0.52 14.74 12.13
C LEU A 251 1.79 14.39 12.94
N SER A 252 1.81 14.72 14.23
CA SER A 252 2.92 14.39 15.12
C SER A 252 3.08 12.88 15.33
N ARG A 253 1.96 12.13 15.40
CA ARG A 253 2.00 10.66 15.47
C ARG A 253 2.66 10.08 14.22
N VAL A 254 2.20 10.48 13.03
CA VAL A 254 2.75 10.00 11.75
C VAL A 254 4.24 10.33 11.63
N GLU A 255 4.63 11.56 11.97
CA GLU A 255 6.03 11.97 11.99
C GLU A 255 6.88 11.08 12.91
N ARG A 256 6.42 10.84 14.14
CA ARG A 256 7.13 10.04 15.13
C ARG A 256 7.28 8.58 14.69
N VAL A 257 6.23 7.98 14.12
CA VAL A 257 6.30 6.61 13.57
C VAL A 257 7.31 6.56 12.43
N LEU A 258 7.21 7.47 11.46
CA LEU A 258 8.10 7.45 10.31
C LEU A 258 9.56 7.74 10.69
N PHE A 259 9.82 8.63 11.65
CA PHE A 259 11.18 8.88 12.14
C PHE A 259 11.80 7.67 12.84
N GLU A 260 10.99 6.88 13.53
CA GLU A 260 11.43 5.61 14.12
C GLU A 260 11.72 4.57 13.04
N GLN A 261 10.87 4.45 12.01
CA GLN A 261 11.13 3.54 10.90
C GLN A 261 12.37 3.95 10.09
N ILE A 262 12.58 5.25 9.80
CA ILE A 262 13.81 5.77 9.18
C ILE A 262 15.04 5.42 10.02
N ARG A 263 14.93 5.49 11.35
CA ARG A 263 16.02 5.13 12.27
C ARG A 263 16.32 3.63 12.21
N ARG A 264 15.30 2.78 12.17
CA ARG A 264 15.44 1.31 12.12
C ARG A 264 15.97 0.83 10.76
N TYR A 265 15.49 1.43 9.67
CA TYR A 265 15.78 1.03 8.29
C TYR A 265 16.69 2.03 7.58
N SER A 266 17.71 2.52 8.29
CA SER A 266 18.68 3.48 7.72
C SER A 266 19.50 2.89 6.56
N ILE A 267 19.45 1.57 6.36
CA ILE A 267 20.12 0.88 5.26
C ILE A 267 19.59 1.29 3.87
N TYR A 268 18.36 1.81 3.80
CA TYR A 268 17.76 2.28 2.55
C TYR A 268 18.15 3.72 2.18
N PHE A 269 18.99 4.41 2.96
CA PHE A 269 19.33 5.83 2.79
C PHE A 269 20.81 6.04 2.46
#